data_AF-A0A2V8VTL1-F1
#
_entry.id   AF-A0A2V8VTL1-F1
#
_cell.length_a   1.000
_cell.length_b   1.000
_cell.length_c   1.000
_cell.angle_alpha   90.00
_cell.angle_beta   90.00
_cell.angle_gamma   90.00
#
_symmetry.space_group_name_H-M   'P 1'
#
loop_
_entity.id
_entity.type
_entity.pdbx_description
1 polymer ?
#
loop_
_entity_poly.entity_id
_entity_poly.type
_entity_poly.pdbx_seq_one_letter_code
_entity_poly.pdbx_strand_id
1 'polypeptide(L)'
;MLRRQVQELIADPTMPPPLDPRKKPTSVKIHVSSGAGVDVTWADGHASHYEFAYLREECPCATCNDAREKKASLAELASTLKPSPALAMFKPKPRAQAATQVGNYAIQFSFTDGHSTGIYSYDHLRNICPCEECAQAFCAAAH
;
A
#
# COMPACT_ATOMS: atom_id res chain seq x y z
N MET A 1 48.79 15.06 32.37
CA MET A 1 48.95 13.96 31.41
C MET A 1 48.07 12.82 31.94
N LEU A 2 47.12 12.20 31.27
CA LEU A 2 46.78 12.08 29.86
C LEU A 2 45.28 11.69 29.78
N ARG A 3 44.64 12.16 28.71
CA ARG A 3 43.24 11.97 28.28
C ARG A 3 42.79 10.50 28.26
N ARG A 4 41.48 10.28 28.41
CA ARG A 4 40.62 9.19 27.86
C ARG A 4 39.24 9.33 28.51
N GLN A 5 38.35 10.21 28.07
CA GLN A 5 37.54 10.15 26.84
C GLN A 5 37.05 8.72 26.54
N VAL A 6 36.01 8.31 27.25
CA VAL A 6 35.09 7.27 26.78
C VAL A 6 33.86 8.04 26.33
N GLN A 7 33.83 8.36 25.04
CA GLN A 7 32.67 8.92 24.36
C GLN A 7 31.64 7.78 24.32
N GLU A 8 30.70 7.79 25.26
CA GLU A 8 29.49 6.99 25.15
C GLU A 8 28.78 7.44 23.87
N LEU A 9 28.80 6.56 22.86
CA LEU A 9 27.99 6.67 21.66
C LEU A 9 26.53 6.47 22.08
N ILE A 10 25.95 7.53 22.63
CA ILE A 10 24.50 7.69 22.69
C ILE A 10 24.01 7.69 21.24
N ALA A 11 23.47 6.56 20.80
CA ALA A 11 22.73 6.48 19.56
C ALA A 11 21.55 7.46 19.67
N ASP A 12 21.59 8.53 18.88
CA ASP A 12 20.50 9.50 18.74
C ASP A 12 19.15 8.78 18.52
N PRO A 13 18.12 9.01 19.37
CA PRO A 13 16.83 8.30 19.32
C PRO A 13 15.91 8.74 18.16
N THR A 14 16.44 9.39 17.12
CA THR A 14 15.63 9.99 16.04
C THR A 14 16.05 9.58 14.63
N MET A 15 16.93 8.58 14.48
CA MET A 15 17.25 8.08 13.15
C MET A 15 16.17 7.08 12.71
N PRO A 16 15.39 7.36 11.64
CA PRO A 16 14.48 6.36 11.09
C PRO A 16 15.31 5.14 10.69
N PRO A 17 14.80 3.91 10.93
CA PRO A 17 15.51 2.70 10.56
C PRO A 17 15.95 2.77 9.09
N PRO A 18 17.13 2.25 8.74
CA PRO A 18 17.58 2.23 7.36
C PRO A 18 16.50 1.55 6.52
N LEU A 19 15.94 2.31 5.57
CA LEU A 19 14.90 1.80 4.68
C LEU A 19 15.40 0.50 4.04
N ASP A 20 14.74 -0.61 4.34
CA ASP A 20 15.09 -1.92 3.80
C ASP A 20 15.23 -1.82 2.28
N PRO A 21 16.30 -2.34 1.66
CA PRO A 21 16.49 -2.26 0.21
C PRO A 21 15.34 -2.92 -0.56
N ARG A 22 14.62 -3.86 0.07
CA ARG A 22 13.40 -4.49 -0.45
C ARG A 22 12.23 -3.52 -0.64
N LYS A 23 12.24 -2.38 0.05
CA LYS A 23 11.18 -1.37 0.04
C LYS A 23 11.56 -0.15 -0.81
N LYS A 24 12.70 -0.19 -1.50
CA LYS A 24 13.12 0.85 -2.44
C LYS A 24 12.73 0.44 -3.86
N PRO A 25 11.89 1.21 -4.57
CA PRO A 25 11.67 1.01 -5.99
C PRO A 25 12.85 1.56 -6.80
N THR A 26 13.24 0.81 -7.81
CA THR A 26 14.23 1.20 -8.83
C THR A 26 13.53 1.84 -10.02
N SER A 27 12.33 1.37 -10.37
CA SER A 27 11.55 1.88 -11.49
C SER A 27 10.06 1.76 -11.19
N VAL A 28 9.30 2.79 -11.54
CA VAL A 28 7.83 2.79 -11.40
C VAL A 28 7.24 3.19 -12.73
N LYS A 29 6.47 2.30 -13.35
CA LYS A 29 5.74 2.55 -14.60
C LYS A 29 4.26 2.56 -14.30
N ILE A 30 3.62 3.71 -14.52
CA ILE A 30 2.19 3.86 -14.31
C ILE A 30 1.49 3.85 -15.67
N HIS A 31 0.65 2.84 -15.91
CA HIS A 31 -0.09 2.66 -17.14
C HIS A 31 -1.49 3.30 -17.06
N VAL A 32 -1.54 4.62 -16.80
CA VAL A 32 -2.80 5.39 -16.65
C VAL A 32 -3.65 5.32 -17.93
N SER A 33 -3.04 5.51 -19.10
CA SER A 33 -3.75 5.56 -20.39
C SER A 33 -4.42 4.24 -20.76
N SER A 34 -3.78 3.11 -20.43
CA SER A 34 -4.31 1.78 -20.71
C SER A 34 -5.25 1.28 -19.61
N GLY A 35 -5.21 1.89 -18.42
CA GLY A 35 -5.90 1.39 -17.23
C GLY A 35 -5.37 0.03 -16.75
N ALA A 36 -4.21 -0.40 -17.25
CA ALA A 36 -3.62 -1.71 -16.93
C ALA A 36 -3.14 -1.78 -15.48
N GLY A 37 -2.74 -0.65 -14.90
CA GLY A 37 -2.28 -0.58 -13.51
C GLY A 37 -0.93 0.08 -13.36
N VAL A 38 -0.17 -0.40 -12.39
CA VAL A 38 1.12 0.14 -11.96
C VAL A 38 2.12 -1.01 -11.85
N ASP A 39 3.23 -0.88 -12.54
CA ASP A 39 4.34 -1.80 -12.47
C ASP A 39 5.47 -1.16 -11.67
N VAL A 40 5.84 -1.79 -10.56
CA VAL A 40 6.92 -1.36 -9.67
C VAL A 40 8.04 -2.38 -9.71
N THR A 41 9.23 -1.94 -10.09
CA THR A 41 10.47 -2.72 -9.99
C THR A 41 11.20 -2.31 -8.73
N TRP A 42 11.57 -3.26 -7.89
CA TRP A 42 12.24 -3.05 -6.61
C TRP A 42 13.76 -3.24 -6.74
N ALA A 43 14.53 -2.66 -5.81
CA ALA A 43 15.99 -2.76 -5.81
C ALA A 43 16.50 -4.18 -5.48
N ASP A 44 15.64 -5.01 -4.89
CA ASP A 44 15.86 -6.45 -4.65
C ASP A 44 15.75 -7.28 -5.95
N GLY A 45 15.36 -6.67 -7.07
CA GLY A 45 15.12 -7.35 -8.36
C GLY A 45 13.68 -7.85 -8.52
N HIS A 46 12.87 -7.77 -7.48
CA HIS A 46 11.46 -8.13 -7.54
C HIS A 46 10.66 -7.16 -8.43
N ALA A 47 9.66 -7.66 -9.15
CA ALA A 47 8.74 -6.86 -9.94
C ALA A 47 7.30 -7.11 -9.47
N SER A 48 6.54 -6.03 -9.29
CA SER A 48 5.19 -6.09 -8.75
C SER A 48 4.25 -5.34 -9.66
N HIS A 49 3.16 -6.01 -10.04
CA HIS A 49 2.10 -5.44 -10.84
C HIS A 49 0.87 -5.19 -9.95
N TYR A 50 0.36 -3.97 -9.94
CA TYR A 50 -0.80 -3.57 -9.17
C TYR A 50 -1.89 -3.03 -10.10
N GLU A 51 -3.04 -3.69 -10.14
CA GLU A 51 -4.19 -3.16 -10.84
C GLU A 51 -4.76 -1.93 -10.10
N PHE A 52 -5.31 -0.96 -10.83
CA PHE A 52 -5.93 0.21 -10.20
C PHE A 52 -7.13 -0.14 -9.33
N ALA A 53 -7.87 -1.20 -9.70
CA ALA A 53 -8.95 -1.72 -8.87
C ALA A 53 -8.39 -2.21 -7.53
N TYR A 54 -7.31 -2.99 -7.55
CA TYR A 54 -6.67 -3.49 -6.33
C TYR A 54 -6.14 -2.36 -5.44
N LEU A 55 -5.41 -1.40 -6.01
CA LEU A 55 -4.92 -0.23 -5.26
C LEU A 55 -6.06 0.54 -4.60
N ARG A 56 -7.18 0.72 -5.32
CA ARG A 56 -8.36 1.42 -4.80
C ARG A 56 -8.95 0.72 -3.58
N GLU A 57 -9.06 -0.60 -3.64
CA GLU A 57 -9.60 -1.41 -2.54
C GLU A 57 -8.67 -1.28 -1.32
N GLU A 58 -7.35 -1.38 -1.54
CA GLU A 58 -6.29 -1.26 -0.52
C GLU A 58 -5.82 0.17 -0.24
N CYS A 59 -6.67 1.17 -0.50
CA CYS A 59 -6.30 2.56 -0.32
C CYS A 59 -6.07 2.87 1.17
N PRO A 60 -4.87 3.29 1.59
CA PRO A 60 -4.55 3.56 2.99
C PRO A 60 -5.11 4.90 3.50
N CYS A 61 -6.02 5.52 2.75
CA CYS A 61 -6.59 6.81 3.10
C CYS A 61 -7.54 6.66 4.31
N ALA A 62 -7.50 7.61 5.27
CA ALA A 62 -8.33 7.53 6.47
C ALA A 62 -9.83 7.39 6.15
N THR A 63 -10.31 8.10 5.13
CA THR A 63 -11.70 8.00 4.64
C THR A 63 -12.03 6.60 4.09
N CYS A 64 -11.06 5.99 3.40
CA CYS A 64 -11.18 4.66 2.81
C CYS A 64 -11.17 3.60 3.90
N ASN A 65 -10.26 3.72 4.87
CA ASN A 65 -10.16 2.84 6.02
C ASN A 65 -11.42 2.88 6.88
N ASP A 66 -11.90 4.06 7.27
CA ASP A 66 -13.16 4.23 8.04
C ASP A 66 -14.36 3.63 7.29
N ALA A 67 -14.43 3.82 5.97
CA ALA A 67 -15.48 3.20 5.16
C ALA A 67 -15.38 1.66 5.11
N ARG A 68 -14.17 1.10 5.09
CA ARG A 68 -13.94 -0.36 5.16
C ARG A 68 -14.32 -0.90 6.54
N GLU A 69 -13.90 -0.25 7.62
CA GLU A 69 -14.23 -0.66 8.98
C GLU A 69 -15.72 -0.56 9.26
N LYS A 70 -16.39 0.53 8.85
CA LYS A 70 -17.86 0.64 8.94
C LYS A 70 -18.56 -0.45 8.14
N LYS A 71 -18.08 -0.77 6.94
CA LYS A 71 -18.61 -1.88 6.14
C LYS A 71 -18.40 -3.23 6.82
N ALA A 72 -17.24 -3.47 7.41
CA ALA A 72 -16.93 -4.70 8.13
C ALA A 72 -17.85 -4.84 9.36
N SER A 73 -17.95 -3.81 10.20
CA SER A 73 -18.85 -3.79 11.36
C SER A 73 -20.32 -3.97 10.96
N LEU A 74 -20.75 -3.36 9.85
CA LEU A 74 -22.12 -3.51 9.35
C LEU A 74 -22.35 -4.91 8.73
N ALA A 75 -21.32 -5.51 8.13
CA ALA A 75 -21.37 -6.89 7.65
C ALA A 75 -21.36 -7.92 8.80
N GLU A 76 -20.66 -7.64 9.90
CA GLU A 76 -20.73 -8.46 11.13
C GLU A 76 -22.11 -8.37 11.78
N LEU A 77 -22.66 -7.16 11.90
CA LEU A 77 -24.04 -6.96 12.38
C LEU A 77 -25.06 -7.62 11.44
N ALA A 78 -24.88 -7.50 10.12
CA ALA A 78 -25.73 -8.19 9.14
C ALA A 78 -25.53 -9.71 9.11
N SER A 79 -24.38 -10.24 9.54
CA SER A 79 -24.16 -11.68 9.68
C SER A 79 -25.02 -12.32 10.78
N THR A 80 -25.50 -11.53 11.75
CA THR A 80 -26.49 -11.98 12.75
C THR A 80 -27.93 -12.02 12.21
N LEU A 81 -28.20 -11.39 11.06
CA LEU A 81 -29.50 -11.32 10.40
C LEU A 81 -29.39 -11.78 8.95
N LYS A 82 -29.41 -13.10 8.73
CA LYS A 82 -29.55 -13.83 7.44
C LYS A 82 -28.89 -13.17 6.21
N PRO A 83 -27.88 -13.78 5.58
CA PRO A 83 -27.28 -13.23 4.37
C PRO A 83 -28.30 -13.23 3.22
N SER A 84 -28.97 -12.10 3.01
CA SER A 84 -29.55 -11.80 1.70
C SER A 84 -28.39 -11.54 0.74
N PRO A 85 -28.38 -12.11 -0.47
CA PRO A 85 -27.33 -11.92 -1.45
C PRO A 85 -27.42 -10.47 -1.94
N ALA A 86 -26.84 -9.55 -1.17
CA ALA A 86 -26.63 -8.19 -1.59
C ALA A 86 -25.69 -8.30 -2.78
N LEU A 87 -26.30 -8.14 -3.96
CA LEU A 87 -25.68 -8.02 -5.26
C LEU A 87 -24.25 -7.54 -5.09
N ALA A 88 -23.30 -8.29 -5.63
CA ALA A 88 -21.98 -7.77 -5.95
C ALA A 88 -22.22 -6.57 -6.85
N MET A 89 -22.46 -5.40 -6.24
CA MET A 89 -22.66 -4.14 -6.91
C MET A 89 -21.35 -3.95 -7.61
N PHE A 90 -21.38 -4.22 -8.90
CA PHE A 90 -20.28 -4.11 -9.83
C PHE A 90 -19.92 -2.62 -9.86
N LYS A 91 -19.16 -2.20 -8.84
CA LYS A 91 -18.67 -0.84 -8.75
C LYS A 91 -17.80 -0.65 -9.98
N PRO A 92 -18.00 0.44 -10.74
CA PRO A 92 -17.24 0.68 -11.96
C PRO A 92 -15.76 0.57 -11.61
N LYS A 93 -15.02 -0.24 -12.39
CA LYS A 93 -13.59 -0.50 -12.19
C LYS A 93 -12.90 0.85 -11.91
N PRO A 94 -12.40 1.08 -10.69
CA PRO A 94 -11.79 2.34 -10.33
C PRO A 94 -10.60 2.58 -11.26
N ARG A 95 -10.62 3.70 -11.98
CA ARG A 95 -9.49 4.09 -12.84
C ARG A 95 -8.69 5.17 -12.12
N ALA A 96 -7.38 4.99 -12.06
CA ALA A 96 -6.52 6.11 -11.72
C ALA A 96 -6.54 7.10 -12.90
N GLN A 97 -6.68 8.36 -12.58
CA GLN A 97 -6.55 9.51 -13.46
C GLN A 97 -5.09 9.99 -13.54
N ALA A 98 -4.35 9.87 -12.44
CA ALA A 98 -2.94 10.24 -12.38
C ALA A 98 -2.22 9.49 -11.26
N ALA A 99 -0.91 9.40 -11.38
CA ALA A 99 -0.03 8.97 -10.29
C ALA A 99 1.18 9.90 -10.24
N THR A 100 1.50 10.39 -9.05
CA THR A 100 2.60 11.31 -8.82
C THR A 100 3.50 10.72 -7.75
N GLN A 101 4.78 10.61 -8.04
CA GLN A 101 5.76 10.18 -7.05
C GLN A 101 5.94 11.28 -5.99
N VAL A 102 5.77 10.93 -4.72
CA VAL A 102 5.92 11.84 -3.59
C VAL A 102 7.28 11.56 -2.93
N GLY A 103 8.27 12.35 -3.33
CA GLY A 103 9.65 12.17 -2.88
C GLY A 103 10.20 10.78 -3.19
N ASN A 104 10.95 10.21 -2.25
CA ASN A 104 11.58 8.89 -2.40
C ASN A 104 10.93 7.80 -1.52
N TYR A 105 9.72 8.03 -1.01
CA TYR A 105 9.09 7.11 -0.03
C TYR A 105 7.66 6.68 -0.39
N ALA A 106 6.96 7.39 -1.27
CA ALA A 106 5.57 7.09 -1.60
C ALA A 106 5.16 7.49 -3.01
N ILE A 107 4.02 6.96 -3.44
CA ILE A 107 3.31 7.35 -4.67
C ILE A 107 1.93 7.82 -4.27
N GLN A 108 1.54 9.01 -4.72
CA GLN A 108 0.18 9.50 -4.64
C GLN A 108 -0.58 9.07 -5.89
N PHE A 109 -1.77 8.51 -5.71
CA PHE A 109 -2.67 8.18 -6.81
C PHE A 109 -3.92 9.05 -6.76
N SER A 110 -4.28 9.60 -7.91
CA SER A 110 -5.51 10.36 -8.13
C SER A 110 -6.48 9.51 -8.93
N PHE A 111 -7.64 9.20 -8.36
CA PHE A 111 -8.70 8.43 -9.02
C PHE A 111 -9.81 9.35 -9.51
N THR A 112 -10.48 8.97 -10.61
CA THR A 112 -11.56 9.76 -11.22
C THR A 112 -12.84 9.86 -10.35
N ASP A 113 -12.91 9.11 -9.26
CA ASP A 113 -14.04 9.11 -8.31
C ASP A 113 -13.86 10.13 -7.18
N GLY A 114 -12.92 11.08 -7.34
CA GLY A 114 -12.64 12.12 -6.34
C GLY A 114 -11.71 11.70 -5.20
N HIS A 115 -11.19 10.47 -5.23
CA HIS A 115 -10.19 9.99 -4.27
C HIS A 115 -8.78 10.31 -4.79
N SER A 116 -8.18 11.39 -4.28
CA SER A 116 -6.83 11.84 -4.72
C SER A 116 -5.83 12.00 -3.58
N THR A 117 -6.25 11.71 -2.36
CA THR A 117 -5.43 11.84 -1.14
C THR A 117 -4.76 10.53 -0.73
N GLY A 118 -4.93 9.47 -1.50
CA GLY A 118 -4.28 8.18 -1.24
C GLY A 118 -2.78 8.27 -1.51
N ILE A 119 -1.99 8.39 -0.45
CA ILE A 119 -0.52 8.30 -0.50
C ILE A 119 -0.14 6.87 -0.12
N TYR A 120 0.46 6.17 -1.07
CA TYR A 120 0.87 4.78 -0.94
C TYR A 120 2.37 4.76 -0.72
N SER A 121 2.76 4.59 0.53
CA SER A 121 4.16 4.37 0.89
C SER A 121 4.67 3.11 0.20
N TYR A 122 5.95 3.09 -0.18
CA TYR A 122 6.56 1.90 -0.78
C TYR A 122 6.52 0.69 0.14
N ASP A 123 6.59 0.92 1.45
CA ASP A 123 6.36 -0.11 2.47
C ASP A 123 4.96 -0.74 2.34
N HIS A 124 3.91 0.10 2.27
CA HIS A 124 2.53 -0.35 2.09
C HIS A 124 2.36 -1.12 0.79
N LEU A 125 2.86 -0.59 -0.34
CA LEU A 125 2.81 -1.27 -1.63
C LEU A 125 3.44 -2.66 -1.55
N ARG A 126 4.62 -2.77 -0.91
CA ARG A 126 5.29 -4.06 -0.71
C ARG A 126 4.47 -5.01 0.16
N ASN A 127 3.75 -4.49 1.14
CA ASN A 127 2.89 -5.27 2.02
C ASN A 127 1.63 -5.79 1.31
N ILE A 128 1.03 -4.98 0.41
CA ILE A 128 -0.14 -5.37 -0.38
C ILE A 128 0.25 -6.01 -1.72
N CYS A 129 1.44 -6.58 -1.82
CA CYS A 129 1.96 -7.00 -3.10
C CYS A 129 1.26 -8.29 -3.60
N PRO A 130 0.63 -8.30 -4.80
CA PRO A 130 -0.15 -9.44 -5.27
C PRO A 130 0.68 -10.53 -5.98
N CYS A 131 2.02 -10.43 -5.98
CA CYS A 131 2.95 -11.49 -6.44
C CYS A 131 2.62 -12.80 -5.75
N GLU A 132 2.73 -13.93 -6.46
CA GLU A 132 2.55 -15.25 -5.83
C GLU A 132 3.51 -15.48 -4.67
N GLU A 133 4.79 -15.10 -4.79
CA GLU A 133 5.79 -15.19 -3.72
C GLU A 133 5.36 -14.45 -2.45
N CYS A 134 4.83 -13.23 -2.61
CA CYS A 134 4.46 -12.40 -1.48
C CYS A 134 3.07 -12.77 -0.97
N ALA A 135 2.13 -13.08 -1.86
CA ALA A 135 0.83 -13.62 -1.54
C ALA A 135 0.96 -14.92 -0.74
N GLN A 136 1.91 -15.80 -1.06
CA GLN A 136 2.21 -16.99 -0.26
C GLN A 136 2.85 -16.63 1.09
N ALA A 137 3.76 -15.66 1.14
CA ALA A 137 4.32 -15.18 2.41
C ALA A 137 3.25 -14.55 3.33
N PHE A 138 2.30 -13.80 2.78
CA PHE A 138 1.22 -13.14 3.52
C PHE A 138 0.06 -14.09 3.86
N CYS A 139 -0.30 -15.04 2.99
CA CYS A 139 -1.25 -16.11 3.34
C CYS A 139 -0.69 -17.03 4.43
N ALA A 140 0.62 -17.33 4.41
CA ALA A 140 1.26 -18.12 5.47
C ALA A 140 1.27 -17.39 6.83
N ALA A 141 1.15 -16.06 6.84
CA ALA A 141 1.05 -15.26 8.07
C ALA A 141 -0.39 -15.08 8.58
N ALA A 142 -1.40 -15.52 7.81
CA ALA A 142 -2.82 -15.37 8.14
C ALA A 142 -3.44 -16.63 8.77
N HIS A 143 -2.64 -17.46 9.46
CA HIS A 143 -3.09 -18.71 10.08
C HIS A 143 -2.77 -18.81 11.56
#